data_AF-A0A6I5HGB0-F1
#
_entry.id   AF-A0A6I5HGB0-F1
#
_cell.length_a   1.000
_cell.length_b   1.000
_cell.length_c   1.000
_cell.angle_alpha   90.00
_cell.angle_beta   90.00
_cell.angle_gamma   90.00
#
_symmetry.space_group_name_H-M   'P 1'
#
loop_
_entity.id
_entity.type
_entity.pdbx_description
1 polymer ?
#
loop_
_entity_poly.entity_id
_entity_poly.type
_entity_poly.pdbx_seq_one_letter_code
_entity_poly.pdbx_strand_id
1 'polypeptide(L)'
;MTQVVDELTRRLAPDTLPAPSAHRDTLDQARRQALARLRVLTGVKEALRHLEDQAARAAADGGAGYPDIGRAMRMSRQGARRRWPGLVTDSTPRPNHRPTYRSS
;
A
#
# COMPACT_ATOMS: atom_id res chain seq x y z
N MET A 1 8.79 -7.67 -10.15
CA MET A 1 7.47 -7.04 -9.90
C MET A 1 6.62 -6.92 -11.15
N THR A 2 7.18 -6.49 -12.30
CA THR A 2 6.46 -6.40 -13.58
C THR A 2 5.83 -7.73 -14.02
N GLN A 3 6.54 -8.86 -13.88
CA GLN A 3 6.01 -10.19 -14.23
C GLN A 3 4.74 -10.59 -13.47
N VAL A 4 4.62 -10.26 -12.18
CA VAL A 4 3.43 -10.60 -11.37
C VAL A 4 2.22 -9.77 -11.82
N VAL A 5 2.47 -8.50 -12.14
CA VAL A 5 1.43 -7.59 -12.66
C VAL A 5 0.99 -8.02 -14.06
N ASP A 6 1.92 -8.46 -14.91
CA ASP A 6 1.62 -8.94 -16.25
C ASP A 6 0.80 -10.24 -16.21
N GLU A 7 1.09 -11.14 -15.25
CA GLU A 7 0.32 -12.38 -15.04
C GLU A 7 -1.10 -12.11 -14.50
N LEU A 8 -1.25 -11.18 -13.55
CA LEU A 8 -2.58 -10.76 -13.07
C LEU A 8 -3.40 -10.10 -14.18
N THR A 9 -2.74 -9.27 -15.01
CA THR A 9 -3.39 -8.63 -16.16
C THR A 9 -3.84 -9.67 -17.19
N ARG A 10 -3.03 -10.71 -17.44
CA ARG A 10 -3.36 -11.81 -18.34
C ARG A 10 -4.58 -12.60 -17.85
N ARG A 11 -4.64 -12.95 -16.56
CA ARG A 11 -5.76 -13.71 -15.98
C ARG A 11 -7.09 -12.96 -15.94
N LEU A 12 -7.03 -11.64 -15.96
CA LEU A 12 -8.21 -10.77 -15.91
C LEU A 12 -8.63 -10.24 -17.28
N ALA A 13 -7.84 -10.49 -18.34
CA ALA A 13 -8.21 -10.11 -19.70
C ALA A 13 -9.17 -11.16 -20.29
N PRO A 14 -10.33 -10.76 -20.82
CA PRO A 14 -11.23 -11.69 -21.50
C PRO A 14 -10.57 -12.25 -22.76
N ASP A 15 -10.68 -13.56 -22.96
CA ASP A 15 -10.22 -14.25 -24.17
C ASP A 15 -10.91 -13.69 -25.42
N THR A 16 -10.21 -12.86 -26.17
CA THR A 16 -10.67 -12.38 -27.48
C THR A 16 -9.80 -12.99 -28.58
N LEU A 17 -10.37 -13.97 -29.30
CA LEU A 17 -9.86 -14.53 -30.56
C LEU A 17 -9.86 -13.47 -31.69
N PRO A 18 -8.81 -13.35 -32.53
CA PRO A 18 -8.78 -12.33 -33.58
C PRO A 18 -8.81 -12.85 -35.04
N ALA A 19 -9.45 -12.05 -35.93
CA ALA A 19 -9.21 -11.92 -37.39
C ALA A 19 -9.78 -10.56 -37.89
N PRO A 20 -9.31 -9.95 -39.02
CA PRO A 20 -8.06 -9.20 -39.15
C PRO A 20 -8.25 -7.73 -39.59
N SER A 21 -7.67 -6.81 -38.82
CA SER A 21 -7.07 -5.54 -39.27
C SER A 21 -5.79 -5.28 -38.46
N ALA A 22 -4.79 -6.14 -38.72
CA ALA A 22 -3.70 -6.49 -37.83
C ALA A 22 -2.97 -5.32 -37.15
N HIS A 23 -2.79 -4.17 -37.81
CA HIS A 23 -2.05 -3.05 -37.21
C HIS A 23 -2.89 -2.19 -36.23
N ARG A 24 -4.13 -1.81 -36.61
CA ARG A 24 -5.03 -1.10 -35.68
C ARG A 24 -5.44 -2.00 -34.53
N ASP A 25 -5.70 -3.28 -34.81
CA ASP A 25 -6.05 -4.25 -33.78
C ASP A 25 -4.90 -4.47 -32.78
N THR A 26 -3.63 -4.48 -33.25
CA THR A 26 -2.46 -4.57 -32.37
C THR A 26 -2.32 -3.34 -31.48
N LEU A 27 -2.50 -2.14 -32.03
CA LEU A 27 -2.44 -0.90 -31.24
C LEU A 27 -3.58 -0.83 -30.23
N ASP A 28 -4.79 -1.23 -30.61
CA ASP A 28 -5.95 -1.28 -29.71
C ASP A 28 -5.82 -2.39 -28.65
N GLN A 29 -5.19 -3.52 -28.99
CA GLN A 29 -4.88 -4.57 -28.03
C GLN A 29 -3.80 -4.13 -27.04
N ALA A 30 -2.71 -3.51 -27.51
CA ALA A 30 -1.66 -2.95 -26.65
C ALA A 30 -2.23 -1.87 -25.70
N ARG A 31 -3.11 -1.01 -26.22
CA ARG A 31 -3.82 -0.01 -25.41
C ARG A 31 -4.73 -0.66 -24.36
N ARG A 32 -5.53 -1.66 -24.75
CA ARG A 32 -6.40 -2.40 -23.82
C ARG A 32 -5.59 -3.07 -22.71
N GLN A 33 -4.45 -3.68 -23.06
CA GLN A 33 -3.53 -4.30 -22.10
C GLN A 33 -2.91 -3.27 -21.14
N ALA A 34 -2.46 -2.12 -21.65
CA ALA A 34 -1.91 -1.05 -20.82
C ALA A 34 -2.96 -0.50 -19.83
N LEU A 35 -4.21 -0.33 -20.27
CA LEU A 35 -5.31 0.10 -19.41
C LEU A 35 -5.70 -0.96 -18.38
N ALA A 36 -5.72 -2.23 -18.75
CA ALA A 36 -5.96 -3.33 -17.82
C ALA A 36 -4.87 -3.38 -16.73
N ARG A 37 -3.60 -3.25 -17.13
CA ARG A 37 -2.46 -3.16 -16.21
C ARG A 37 -2.59 -1.96 -15.26
N LEU A 38 -2.98 -0.80 -15.77
CA LEU A 38 -3.19 0.39 -14.92
C LEU A 38 -4.30 0.15 -13.89
N ARG A 39 -5.43 -0.45 -14.29
CA ARG A 39 -6.53 -0.78 -13.38
C ARG A 39 -6.08 -1.72 -12.26
N VAL A 40 -5.33 -2.76 -12.60
CA VAL A 40 -4.77 -3.70 -11.61
C VAL A 40 -3.85 -2.97 -10.63
N LEU A 41 -2.93 -2.15 -11.12
CA LEU A 41 -2.01 -1.40 -10.26
C LEU A 41 -2.73 -0.42 -9.32
N THR A 42 -3.80 0.22 -9.78
CA THR A 42 -4.64 1.08 -8.95
C THR A 42 -5.32 0.26 -7.84
N GLY A 43 -5.93 -0.87 -8.17
CA GLY A 43 -6.56 -1.75 -7.18
C GLY A 43 -5.56 -2.30 -6.16
N VAL A 44 -4.36 -2.69 -6.58
CA VAL A 44 -3.27 -3.11 -5.68
C VAL A 44 -2.87 -1.99 -4.73
N LYS A 45 -2.78 -0.75 -5.21
CA LYS A 45 -2.44 0.41 -4.38
C LYS A 45 -3.52 0.69 -3.33
N GLU A 46 -4.79 0.52 -3.68
CA GLU A 46 -5.92 0.68 -2.74
C GLU A 46 -5.92 -0.43 -1.69
N ALA A 47 -5.77 -1.69 -2.10
CA ALA A 47 -5.66 -2.82 -1.18
C ALA A 47 -4.48 -2.67 -0.22
N LEU A 48 -3.32 -2.24 -0.72
CA LEU A 48 -2.15 -2.00 0.12
C LEU A 48 -2.40 -0.89 1.15
N ARG A 49 -3.10 0.18 0.79
CA ARG A 49 -3.48 1.23 1.75
C ARG A 49 -4.33 0.67 2.89
N HIS A 50 -5.31 -0.17 2.59
CA HIS A 50 -6.12 -0.82 3.62
C HIS A 50 -5.29 -1.72 4.55
N LEU A 51 -4.33 -2.47 3.99
CA LEU A 51 -3.41 -3.30 4.77
C LEU A 51 -2.48 -2.44 5.65
N GLU A 52 -1.97 -1.32 5.12
CA GLU A 52 -1.18 -0.36 5.89
C GLU A 52 -1.98 0.22 7.06
N ASP A 53 -3.26 0.53 6.87
CA ASP A 53 -4.14 1.03 7.94
C ASP A 53 -4.38 -0.02 9.04
N GLN A 54 -4.59 -1.28 8.65
CA GLN A 54 -4.72 -2.40 9.59
C GLN A 54 -3.42 -2.64 10.36
N ALA A 55 -2.28 -2.62 9.68
CA ALA A 55 -0.97 -2.79 10.31
C ALA A 55 -0.65 -1.65 11.29
N ALA A 56 -0.98 -0.41 10.93
CA ALA A 56 -0.82 0.74 11.83
C ALA A 56 -1.70 0.59 13.08
N ARG A 57 -2.94 0.10 12.93
CA ARG A 57 -3.83 -0.19 14.07
C ARG A 57 -3.29 -1.29 14.96
N ALA A 58 -2.86 -2.41 14.39
CA ALA A 58 -2.25 -3.50 15.15
C ALA A 58 -0.99 -3.06 15.90
N ALA A 59 -0.15 -2.22 15.28
CA ALA A 59 1.01 -1.64 15.94
C ALA A 59 0.60 -0.74 17.12
N ALA A 60 -0.40 0.12 16.94
CA ALA A 60 -0.92 0.98 18.01
C ALA A 60 -1.55 0.17 19.15
N ASP A 61 -2.35 -0.87 18.84
CA ASP A 61 -2.92 -1.77 19.84
C ASP A 61 -1.80 -2.52 20.61
N GLY A 62 -0.68 -2.81 19.95
CA GLY A 62 0.55 -3.34 20.55
C GLY A 62 1.42 -2.32 21.28
N GLY A 63 0.99 -1.06 21.38
CA GLY A 63 1.66 -0.02 22.16
C GLY A 63 2.54 0.96 21.37
N ALA A 64 2.64 0.81 20.05
CA ALA A 64 3.44 1.70 19.23
C ALA A 64 2.87 3.12 19.19
N GLY A 65 3.73 4.12 19.38
CA GLY A 65 3.35 5.52 19.23
C GLY A 65 3.47 6.00 17.78
N TYR A 66 2.95 7.21 17.50
CA TYR A 66 3.17 7.88 16.21
C TYR A 66 4.65 7.99 15.78
N PRO A 67 5.65 8.15 16.67
CA PRO A 67 7.06 8.10 16.28
C PRO A 67 7.50 6.74 15.71
N ASP A 68 7.04 5.64 16.30
CA ASP A 68 7.43 4.28 15.89
C ASP A 68 6.77 3.91 14.57
N ILE A 69 5.46 4.18 14.46
CA ILE A 69 4.69 3.98 13.23
C ILE A 69 5.26 4.86 12.10
N GLY A 70 5.59 6.12 12.39
CA GLY A 70 6.23 7.01 11.43
C GLY A 70 7.57 6.47 10.96
N ARG A 71 8.43 6.01 11.88
CA ARG A 71 9.73 5.43 11.55
C ARG A 71 9.60 4.19 10.66
N ALA A 72 8.68 3.27 10.98
CA ALA A 72 8.43 2.07 10.19
C ALA A 72 8.02 2.42 8.74
N MET A 73 7.27 3.51 8.58
CA MET A 73 6.78 3.99 7.28
C MET A 73 7.65 5.08 6.64
N ARG A 74 8.86 5.30 7.17
CA ARG A 74 9.82 6.34 6.72
C ARG A 74 9.20 7.74 6.60
N MET A 75 8.30 8.07 7.53
CA MET A 75 7.65 9.38 7.62
C MET A 75 7.82 9.99 9.02
N SER A 76 7.64 11.31 9.13
CA SER A 76 7.69 11.98 10.42
C SER A 76 6.53 11.56 11.33
N ARG A 77 6.69 11.74 12.65
CA ARG A 77 5.61 11.57 13.63
C ARG A 77 4.34 12.33 13.21
N GLN A 78 4.49 13.57 12.75
CA GLN A 78 3.35 14.39 12.32
C GLN A 78 2.73 13.87 11.03
N GLY A 79 3.54 13.32 10.11
CA GLY A 79 3.05 12.62 8.92
C GLY A 79 2.20 11.41 9.29
N ALA A 80 2.67 10.58 10.22
CA ALA A 80 1.91 9.44 10.72
C ALA A 80 0.60 9.88 11.39
N ARG A 81 0.63 10.91 12.24
CA ARG A 81 -0.58 11.45 12.87
C ARG A 81 -1.60 12.00 11.87
N ARG A 82 -1.13 12.71 10.85
CA ARG A 82 -2.01 13.23 9.78
C ARG A 82 -2.64 12.10 8.97
N ARG A 83 -1.90 11.02 8.74
CA ARG A 83 -2.39 9.87 7.99
C ARG A 83 -3.38 9.02 8.79
N TRP A 84 -3.11 8.80 10.08
CA TRP A 84 -3.97 8.02 10.97
C TRP A 84 -4.41 8.85 12.18
N PRO A 85 -5.33 9.80 12.00
CA PRO A 85 -5.82 10.61 13.10
C PRO A 85 -6.54 9.75 14.14
N GLY A 86 -6.23 9.97 15.43
CA GLY A 86 -6.87 9.25 16.54
C GLY A 86 -6.41 7.81 16.75
N LEU A 87 -5.38 7.36 16.01
CA LEU A 87 -4.89 5.98 16.10
C LEU A 87 -4.24 5.65 17.44
N VAL A 88 -3.41 6.55 17.96
CA VAL A 88 -2.77 6.42 19.26
C VAL A 88 -3.49 7.33 20.25
N THR A 89 -4.03 6.75 21.31
CA THR A 89 -4.76 7.44 22.39
C THR A 89 -4.02 7.25 23.71
N ASP A 90 -4.42 7.96 24.77
CA ASP A 90 -3.78 7.83 26.09
C ASP A 90 -3.98 6.43 26.71
N SER A 91 -4.93 5.65 26.19
CA SER A 91 -5.15 4.24 26.58
C SER A 91 -4.25 3.25 25.84
N THR A 92 -3.47 3.70 24.86
CA THR A 92 -2.50 2.84 24.16
C THR A 92 -1.39 2.42 25.14
N PRO A 93 -1.14 1.11 25.35
CA PRO A 93 -0.14 0.63 26.30
C PRO A 93 1.25 1.14 25.90
N ARG A 94 1.76 2.20 26.55
CA ARG A 94 3.10 2.68 26.22
C ARG A 94 4.11 1.66 26.75
N PRO A 95 5.02 1.11 25.90
CA PRO A 95 6.15 0.37 26.42
C PRO A 95 6.91 1.31 27.35
N ASN A 96 7.17 0.86 28.59
CA ASN A 96 7.87 1.63 29.61
C ASN A 96 9.20 2.14 29.07
N HIS A 97 9.22 3.39 28.62
CA HIS A 97 10.45 4.04 28.18
C HIS A 97 11.23 4.37 29.46
N ARG A 98 12.11 3.45 29.88
CA ARG A 98 13.02 3.70 31.00
C ARG A 98 13.85 4.95 30.65
N PRO A 99 13.76 6.05 31.42
CA PRO A 99 14.63 7.18 31.20
C PRO A 99 16.05 6.74 31.52
N THR A 100 16.92 6.72 30.51
CA THR A 100 18.36 6.60 30.73
C THR A 100 18.81 7.88 31.42
N TYR A 101 18.88 7.85 32.75
CA TYR A 101 19.57 8.88 33.52
C TYR A 101 21.04 8.86 33.07
N ARG A 102 21.46 9.91 32.36
CA ARG A 102 22.87 10.16 32.08
C ARG A 102 23.39 11.03 33.22
N SER A 103 23.93 10.40 34.25
CA SER A 103 24.71 11.09 35.28
C SER A 103 26.00 11.62 34.66
N SER A 104 26.35 12.86 34.94
CA SER A 104 27.70 13.41 34.80
C SER A 104 28.01 14.19 36.07
#